data_AF-A0AA43BK76-F1
#
_entry.id   AF-A0AA43BK76-F1
#
_cell.length_a   1.000
_cell.length_b   1.000
_cell.length_c   1.000
_cell.angle_alpha   90.00
_cell.angle_beta   90.00
_cell.angle_gamma   90.00
#
_symmetry.space_group_name_H-M   'P 1'
#
loop_
_entity.id
_entity.type
_entity.pdbx_description
1 polymer ?
#
loop_
_entity_poly.entity_id
_entity_poly.type
_entity_poly.pdbx_seq_one_letter_code
_entity_poly.pdbx_strand_id
1 'polypeptide(L)'
;AQLAAKLGLPYSFASHFAPRMLKQAIQLYRENFEPSEYLSKPYVSMGVPTVVAETDVEAEYLATSAYQRVLGLMRGQSLKLKAPIASMNGLWSPAEKMSVDSFYAMAQIGSNGTVKEGLKQLLLEYDVDEFIFTCDIYDTDKRLENFERLMQIKNS
;
A
#
# COMPACT_ATOMS: atom_id res chain seq x y z
N ALA A 1 -1.64 -9.61 15.56
CA ALA A 1 -1.69 -11.04 15.15
C ALA A 1 -2.29 -11.93 16.25
N GLN A 2 -1.58 -12.22 17.35
CA GLN A 2 -2.01 -13.22 18.35
C GLN A 2 -3.39 -12.97 18.99
N LEU A 3 -3.68 -11.72 19.39
CA LEU A 3 -4.98 -11.41 19.99
C LEU A 3 -6.14 -11.61 19.00
N ALA A 4 -5.99 -11.13 17.76
CA ALA A 4 -6.98 -11.33 16.71
C ALA A 4 -7.18 -12.82 16.40
N ALA A 5 -6.12 -13.61 16.44
CA ALA A 5 -6.16 -15.05 16.23
C ALA A 5 -6.98 -15.75 17.34
N LYS A 6 -6.68 -15.46 18.61
CA LYS A 6 -7.39 -16.03 19.77
C LYS A 6 -8.86 -15.62 19.86
N LEU A 7 -9.21 -14.44 19.37
CA LEU A 7 -10.60 -13.95 19.35
C LEU A 7 -11.34 -14.34 18.06
N GLY A 8 -10.69 -15.03 17.12
CA GLY A 8 -11.25 -15.38 15.83
C GLY A 8 -11.73 -14.18 15.01
N LEU A 9 -10.96 -13.08 15.01
CA LEU A 9 -11.28 -11.83 14.32
C LEU A 9 -10.48 -11.67 13.01
N PRO A 10 -10.95 -10.86 12.03
CA PRO A 10 -10.16 -10.50 10.86
C PRO A 10 -8.86 -9.81 11.24
N TYR A 11 -7.78 -10.08 10.50
CA TYR A 11 -6.49 -9.41 10.71
C TYR A 11 -6.11 -8.56 9.51
N SER A 12 -6.13 -7.23 9.70
CA SER A 12 -5.68 -6.27 8.69
C SER A 12 -4.29 -5.74 9.03
N PHE A 13 -3.37 -5.81 8.06
CA PHE A 13 -2.02 -5.29 8.23
C PHE A 13 -1.78 -4.07 7.35
N ALA A 14 -1.33 -2.97 7.97
CA ALA A 14 -0.89 -1.79 7.26
C ALA A 14 0.58 -1.95 6.81
N SER A 15 0.78 -2.32 5.53
CA SER A 15 2.08 -2.73 4.99
C SER A 15 3.20 -1.69 5.16
N HIS A 16 2.86 -0.40 5.20
CA HIS A 16 3.80 0.71 5.36
C HIS A 16 4.43 0.82 6.76
N PHE A 17 3.93 0.10 7.78
CA PHE A 17 4.46 0.20 9.15
C PHE A 17 5.56 -0.81 9.49
N ALA A 18 5.55 -2.01 8.91
CA ALA A 18 6.60 -3.00 9.15
C ALA A 18 6.60 -4.13 8.09
N PRO A 19 7.05 -3.85 6.85
CA PRO A 19 7.07 -4.85 5.77
C PRO A 19 7.80 -6.14 6.18
N ARG A 20 8.92 -6.00 6.91
CA ARG A 20 9.75 -7.13 7.37
C ARG A 20 9.04 -8.06 8.36
N MET A 21 8.02 -7.57 9.07
CA MET A 21 7.27 -8.37 10.04
C MET A 21 5.97 -8.93 9.46
N LEU A 22 5.56 -8.49 8.27
CA LEU A 22 4.27 -8.85 7.68
C LEU A 22 4.10 -10.36 7.56
N LYS A 23 5.07 -11.04 6.93
CA LYS A 23 5.02 -12.50 6.72
C LYS A 23 4.92 -13.26 8.05
N GLN A 24 5.75 -12.90 9.02
CA GLN A 24 5.75 -13.53 10.34
C GLN A 24 4.43 -13.28 11.07
N ALA A 25 3.87 -12.06 10.97
CA ALA A 25 2.61 -11.71 11.60
C ALA A 25 1.41 -12.46 10.99
N ILE A 26 1.39 -12.63 9.67
CA ILE A 26 0.37 -13.43 8.96
C ILE A 26 0.46 -14.89 9.38
N GLN A 27 1.67 -15.46 9.36
CA GLN A 27 1.91 -16.85 9.76
C GLN A 27 1.43 -17.08 11.21
N LEU A 28 1.85 -16.22 12.13
CA LEU A 28 1.46 -16.31 13.54
C LEU A 28 -0.05 -16.17 13.74
N TYR A 29 -0.72 -15.31 12.97
CA TYR A 29 -2.18 -15.19 13.00
C TYR A 29 -2.86 -16.49 12.55
N ARG A 30 -2.42 -17.06 11.42
CA ARG A 30 -3.01 -18.28 10.85
C ARG A 30 -2.78 -19.51 11.72
N GLU A 31 -1.58 -19.69 12.26
CA GLU A 31 -1.22 -20.82 13.10
C GLU A 31 -1.97 -20.84 14.45
N ASN A 32 -2.36 -19.69 14.97
CA ASN A 32 -3.02 -19.55 16.28
C ASN A 32 -4.49 -19.17 16.18
N PHE A 33 -5.09 -19.25 14.98
CA PHE A 33 -6.48 -18.83 14.78
C PHE A 33 -7.46 -19.81 15.42
N GLU A 34 -8.36 -19.29 16.25
CA GLU A 34 -9.47 -20.02 16.84
C GLU A 34 -10.78 -19.51 16.22
N PRO A 35 -11.62 -20.38 15.61
CA PRO A 35 -12.92 -19.98 15.09
C PRO A 35 -13.80 -19.29 16.15
N SER A 36 -14.56 -18.29 15.73
CA SER A 36 -15.47 -17.53 16.58
C SER A 36 -16.85 -17.38 15.93
N GLU A 37 -17.76 -16.65 16.59
CA GLU A 37 -19.04 -16.25 15.96
C GLU A 37 -18.85 -15.36 14.73
N TYR A 38 -17.68 -14.71 14.58
CA TYR A 38 -17.39 -13.78 13.49
C TYR A 38 -16.77 -14.47 12.27
N LEU A 39 -15.89 -15.45 12.48
CA LEU A 39 -15.15 -16.13 11.41
C LEU A 39 -14.96 -17.61 11.71
N SER A 40 -15.25 -18.46 10.71
CA SER A 40 -15.01 -19.90 10.75
C SER A 40 -13.60 -20.30 10.29
N LYS A 41 -12.88 -19.40 9.62
CA LYS A 41 -11.52 -19.58 9.11
C LYS A 41 -10.74 -18.26 9.18
N PRO A 42 -9.39 -18.29 9.20
CA PRO A 42 -8.59 -17.07 9.21
C PRO A 42 -8.92 -16.17 8.03
N TYR A 43 -8.91 -14.85 8.25
CA TYR A 43 -9.09 -13.84 7.20
C TYR A 43 -8.06 -12.72 7.35
N VAL A 44 -7.27 -12.50 6.30
CA VAL A 44 -6.15 -11.56 6.29
C VAL A 44 -6.35 -10.53 5.19
N SER A 45 -6.31 -9.24 5.56
CA SER A 45 -6.26 -8.15 4.59
C SER A 45 -4.96 -7.35 4.70
N MET A 46 -4.50 -6.82 3.56
CA MET A 46 -3.27 -6.02 3.48
C MET A 46 -3.55 -4.63 2.92
N GLY A 47 -3.18 -3.60 3.68
CA GLY A 47 -3.20 -2.21 3.23
C GLY A 47 -2.08 -1.94 2.24
N VAL A 48 -2.38 -1.45 1.05
CA VAL A 48 -1.41 -1.22 -0.04
C VAL A 48 -1.59 0.19 -0.59
N PRO A 49 -0.55 1.06 -0.52
CA PRO A 49 -0.59 2.34 -1.22
C PRO A 49 -0.63 2.13 -2.73
N THR A 50 -1.50 2.86 -3.43
CA THR A 50 -1.66 2.74 -4.88
C THR A 50 -1.64 4.08 -5.59
N VAL A 51 -0.97 4.08 -6.74
CA VAL A 51 -1.04 5.11 -7.77
C VAL A 51 -1.04 4.41 -9.12
N VAL A 52 -2.23 4.19 -9.67
CA VAL A 52 -2.44 3.58 -10.98
C VAL A 52 -2.80 4.67 -11.98
N ALA A 53 -2.06 4.73 -13.08
CA ALA A 53 -2.26 5.71 -14.14
C ALA A 53 -2.24 5.03 -15.52
N GLU A 54 -2.34 5.81 -16.61
CA GLU A 54 -2.29 5.25 -17.96
C GLU A 54 -0.93 4.65 -18.28
N THR A 55 0.14 5.30 -17.80
CA THR A 55 1.52 4.91 -18.03
C THR A 55 2.31 4.90 -16.71
N ASP A 56 3.41 4.15 -16.67
CA ASP A 56 4.30 4.14 -15.50
C ASP A 56 4.88 5.54 -15.22
N VAL A 57 5.17 6.31 -16.27
CA VAL A 57 5.70 7.67 -16.16
C VAL A 57 4.69 8.60 -15.49
N GLU A 58 3.41 8.53 -15.88
CA GLU A 58 2.36 9.33 -15.25
C GLU A 58 2.16 8.91 -13.78
N ALA A 59 2.17 7.61 -13.50
CA ALA A 59 2.01 7.11 -12.14
C ALA A 59 3.13 7.60 -11.21
N GLU A 60 4.39 7.56 -11.65
CA GLU A 60 5.52 8.08 -10.87
C GLU A 60 5.43 9.59 -10.65
N TYR A 61 5.00 10.35 -11.67
CA TYR A 61 4.73 11.78 -11.52
C TYR A 61 3.66 12.03 -10.45
N LEU A 62 2.52 11.34 -10.51
CA LEU A 62 1.43 11.49 -9.53
C LEU A 62 1.87 11.10 -8.12
N ALA A 63 2.68 10.04 -7.99
CA ALA A 63 3.21 9.53 -6.73
C ALA A 63 4.09 10.53 -5.98
N THR A 64 4.67 11.52 -6.66
CA THR A 64 5.42 12.59 -6.00
C THR A 64 4.60 13.38 -4.97
N SER A 65 3.27 13.40 -5.09
CA SER A 65 2.37 13.96 -4.06
C SER A 65 2.50 13.21 -2.73
N ALA A 66 2.51 11.88 -2.82
CA ALA A 66 2.62 10.96 -1.69
C ALA A 66 4.04 11.01 -1.08
N TYR A 67 5.08 11.06 -1.93
CA TYR A 67 6.47 11.21 -1.50
C TYR A 67 6.70 12.53 -0.75
N GLN A 68 6.15 13.64 -1.24
CA GLN A 68 6.20 14.93 -0.53
C GLN A 68 5.53 14.87 0.85
N ARG A 69 4.41 14.15 0.97
CA ARG A 69 3.69 13.99 2.25
C ARG A 69 4.53 13.22 3.27
N VAL A 70 5.14 12.11 2.86
CA VAL A 70 5.99 11.29 3.75
C VAL A 70 7.29 11.99 4.11
N LEU A 71 7.89 12.73 3.16
CA LEU A 71 9.02 13.60 3.47
C LEU A 71 8.64 14.68 4.50
N GLY A 72 7.46 15.27 4.36
CA GLY A 72 6.90 16.21 5.33
C GLY A 72 6.73 15.58 6.72
N LEU A 73 6.21 14.35 6.79
CA LEU A 73 6.09 13.58 8.03
C LEU A 73 7.44 13.40 8.72
N MET A 74 8.47 12.97 7.99
CA MET A 74 9.82 12.76 8.51
C MET A 74 10.46 14.06 9.04
N ARG A 75 10.07 15.20 8.46
CA ARG A 75 10.55 16.53 8.86
C ARG A 75 9.66 17.21 9.91
N GLY A 76 8.60 16.57 10.41
CA GLY A 76 7.64 17.18 11.33
C GLY A 76 6.86 18.36 10.73
N GLN A 77 6.64 18.34 9.42
CA GLN A 77 5.96 19.39 8.65
C GLN A 77 4.51 19.03 8.35
N SER A 78 3.77 19.99 7.74
CA SER A 78 2.39 19.78 7.30
C SER A 78 2.24 18.56 6.39
N LEU A 79 1.20 17.77 6.65
CA LEU A 79 0.85 16.57 5.89
C LEU A 79 -0.21 16.82 4.81
N LYS A 80 -0.59 18.08 4.56
CA LYS A 80 -1.50 18.42 3.47
C LYS A 80 -0.87 17.97 2.14
N LEU A 81 -1.63 17.22 1.34
CA LEU A 81 -1.19 16.81 0.02
C LEU A 81 -0.87 18.04 -0.83
N LYS A 82 0.28 17.99 -1.50
CA LYS A 82 0.75 19.01 -2.45
C LYS A 82 0.60 18.44 -3.85
N ALA A 83 0.47 19.33 -4.83
CA ALA A 83 0.45 18.95 -6.24
C ALA A 83 1.70 18.12 -6.60
N PRO A 84 1.58 17.17 -7.54
CA PRO A 84 2.72 16.44 -8.05
C PRO A 84 3.72 17.38 -8.72
N ILE A 85 4.98 16.98 -8.72
CA ILE A 85 6.11 17.74 -9.24
C ILE A 85 6.92 16.87 -10.20
N ALA A 86 7.66 17.50 -11.11
CA ALA A 86 8.42 16.77 -12.13
C ALA A 86 9.49 15.83 -11.55
N SER A 87 10.05 16.15 -10.37
CA SER A 87 11.03 15.29 -9.70
C SER A 87 11.16 15.62 -8.21
N MET A 88 11.38 14.58 -7.40
CA MET A 88 11.80 14.72 -6.00
C MET A 88 13.30 15.02 -5.86
N ASN A 89 14.08 14.92 -6.94
CA ASN A 89 15.51 15.20 -6.93
C ASN A 89 15.76 16.66 -6.52
N GLY A 90 16.65 16.86 -5.56
CA GLY A 90 16.93 18.18 -4.97
C GLY A 90 16.00 18.59 -3.83
N LEU A 91 14.90 17.86 -3.57
CA LEU A 91 14.03 18.11 -2.41
C LEU A 91 14.35 17.24 -1.20
N TRP A 92 14.84 16.03 -1.44
CA TRP A 92 15.31 15.10 -0.42
C TRP A 92 16.84 14.92 -0.47
N SER A 93 17.43 14.60 0.67
CA SER A 93 18.76 14.01 0.77
C SER A 93 18.71 12.52 0.40
N PRO A 94 19.85 11.86 0.13
CA PRO A 94 19.88 10.41 -0.12
C PRO A 94 19.28 9.58 1.04
N ALA A 95 19.49 10.00 2.29
CA ALA A 95 18.95 9.31 3.46
C ALA A 95 17.43 9.44 3.57
N GLU A 96 16.89 10.61 3.25
CA GLU A 96 15.44 10.84 3.21
C GLU A 96 14.80 10.07 2.06
N LYS A 97 15.43 10.04 0.88
CA LYS A 97 14.97 9.21 -0.24
C LYS A 97 14.85 7.74 0.17
N MET A 98 15.90 7.16 0.75
CA MET A 98 15.85 5.76 1.23
C MET A 98 14.72 5.52 2.23
N SER A 99 14.44 6.52 3.09
CA SER A 99 13.39 6.41 4.10
C SER A 99 12.00 6.47 3.45
N VAL A 100 11.78 7.34 2.47
CA VAL A 100 10.53 7.42 1.69
C VAL A 100 10.33 6.15 0.86
N ASP A 101 11.38 5.68 0.18
CA ASP A 101 11.37 4.43 -0.58
C ASP A 101 11.01 3.24 0.33
N SER A 102 11.58 3.19 1.54
CA SER A 102 11.24 2.14 2.52
C SER A 102 9.80 2.23 3.03
N PHE A 103 9.25 3.44 3.15
CA PHE A 103 7.86 3.63 3.58
C PHE A 103 6.88 3.12 2.51
N TYR A 104 7.20 3.32 1.23
CA TYR A 104 6.42 2.88 0.08
C TYR A 104 6.90 1.56 -0.52
N ALA A 105 7.68 0.76 0.21
CA ALA A 105 8.27 -0.49 -0.31
C ALA A 105 7.23 -1.51 -0.82
N MET A 106 6.00 -1.45 -0.30
CA MET A 106 4.87 -2.32 -0.70
C MET A 106 3.86 -1.61 -1.60
N ALA A 107 4.10 -0.34 -1.96
CA ALA A 107 3.22 0.43 -2.82
C ALA A 107 3.19 -0.14 -4.23
N GLN A 108 2.04 -0.03 -4.88
CA GLN A 108 1.86 -0.40 -6.27
C GLN A 108 1.64 0.87 -7.09
N ILE A 109 2.69 1.27 -7.80
CA ILE A 109 2.77 2.52 -8.54
C ILE A 109 3.10 2.15 -9.99
N GLY A 110 2.25 2.51 -10.93
CA GLY A 110 2.50 2.22 -12.35
C GLY A 110 1.24 2.20 -13.22
N SER A 111 1.42 1.71 -14.44
CA SER A 111 0.33 1.36 -15.36
C SER A 111 -0.49 0.18 -14.85
N ASN A 112 -1.65 -0.08 -15.48
CA ASN A 112 -2.49 -1.24 -15.15
C ASN A 112 -1.71 -2.56 -15.20
N GLY A 113 -0.81 -2.73 -16.17
CA GLY A 113 0.00 -3.95 -16.32
C GLY A 113 1.01 -4.13 -15.19
N THR A 114 1.74 -3.06 -14.88
CA THR A 114 2.73 -3.01 -13.79
C THR A 114 2.09 -3.31 -12.45
N VAL A 115 0.98 -2.64 -12.14
CA VAL A 115 0.27 -2.82 -10.87
C VAL A 115 -0.38 -4.20 -10.78
N LYS A 116 -0.95 -4.73 -11.88
CA LYS A 116 -1.49 -6.10 -11.89
C LYS A 116 -0.41 -7.13 -11.55
N GLU A 117 0.77 -7.00 -12.14
CA GLU A 117 1.86 -7.95 -11.87
C GLU A 117 2.38 -7.80 -10.44
N GLY A 118 2.59 -6.57 -9.95
CA GLY A 118 3.04 -6.35 -8.58
C GLY A 118 2.04 -6.86 -7.52
N LEU A 119 0.72 -6.68 -7.75
CA LEU A 119 -0.32 -7.26 -6.88
C LEU A 119 -0.31 -8.80 -6.90
N LYS A 120 -0.05 -9.43 -8.05
CA LYS A 120 0.13 -10.89 -8.10
C LYS A 120 1.34 -11.34 -7.29
N GLN A 121 2.45 -10.62 -7.36
CA GLN A 121 3.64 -10.95 -6.57
C GLN A 121 3.37 -10.81 -5.07
N LEU A 122 2.68 -9.74 -4.64
CA LEU A 122 2.25 -9.60 -3.25
C LEU A 122 1.33 -10.75 -2.82
N LEU A 123 0.38 -11.16 -3.68
CA LEU A 123 -0.51 -12.27 -3.38
C LEU A 123 0.25 -13.59 -3.27
N LEU A 124 1.22 -13.84 -4.15
CA LEU A 124 2.07 -15.04 -4.07
C LEU A 124 2.93 -15.07 -2.81
N GLU A 125 3.45 -13.91 -2.38
CA GLU A 125 4.35 -13.83 -1.23
C GLU A 125 3.62 -13.93 0.12
N TYR A 126 2.46 -13.28 0.23
CA TYR A 126 1.75 -13.09 1.50
C TYR A 126 0.43 -13.85 1.61
N ASP A 127 -0.11 -14.35 0.49
CA ASP A 127 -1.34 -15.14 0.41
C ASP A 127 -2.52 -14.47 1.15
N VAL A 128 -2.77 -13.18 0.88
CA VAL A 128 -3.82 -12.41 1.57
C VAL A 128 -5.20 -12.63 0.94
N ASP A 129 -6.26 -12.55 1.75
CA ASP A 129 -7.65 -12.71 1.29
C ASP A 129 -8.19 -11.43 0.63
N GLU A 130 -7.66 -10.26 1.01
CA GLU A 130 -8.10 -8.95 0.52
C GLU A 130 -6.96 -7.93 0.48
N PHE A 131 -6.94 -7.09 -0.56
CA PHE A 131 -6.16 -5.85 -0.58
C PHE A 131 -7.05 -4.66 -0.26
N ILE A 132 -6.61 -3.82 0.68
CA ILE A 132 -7.23 -2.54 1.01
C ILE A 132 -6.33 -1.44 0.47
N PHE A 133 -6.85 -0.55 -0.37
CA PHE A 133 -6.03 0.44 -1.07
C PHE A 133 -6.09 1.83 -0.42
N THR A 134 -4.94 2.48 -0.31
CA THR A 134 -4.85 3.91 0.03
C THR A 134 -4.31 4.69 -1.16
N CYS A 135 -4.93 5.83 -1.49
CA CYS A 135 -4.55 6.65 -2.64
C CYS A 135 -4.32 8.10 -2.21
N ASP A 136 -3.05 8.52 -2.25
CA ASP A 136 -2.53 9.84 -1.86
C ASP A 136 -2.19 10.72 -3.08
N ILE A 137 -3.02 10.64 -4.12
CA ILE A 137 -2.91 11.54 -5.28
C ILE A 137 -3.57 12.88 -4.92
N TYR A 138 -2.93 13.99 -5.26
CA TYR A 138 -3.45 15.33 -4.95
C TYR A 138 -4.74 15.66 -5.72
N ASP A 139 -4.75 15.37 -7.02
CA ASP A 139 -5.87 15.65 -7.91
C ASP A 139 -7.02 14.67 -7.68
N THR A 140 -8.25 15.17 -7.48
CA THR A 140 -9.38 14.34 -7.10
C THR A 140 -9.87 13.44 -8.24
N ASP A 141 -9.84 13.93 -9.48
CA ASP A 141 -10.27 13.14 -10.63
C ASP A 141 -9.28 11.99 -10.87
N LYS A 142 -7.99 12.26 -10.72
CA LYS A 142 -6.95 11.21 -10.78
C LYS A 142 -7.04 10.19 -9.65
N ARG A 143 -7.53 10.57 -8.47
CA ARG A 143 -7.82 9.59 -7.39
C ARG A 143 -8.96 8.65 -7.79
N LEU A 144 -10.03 9.18 -8.39
CA LEU A 144 -11.15 8.36 -8.86
C LEU A 144 -10.69 7.43 -9.98
N GLU A 145 -9.95 7.96 -10.96
CA GLU A 145 -9.38 7.18 -12.05
C GLU A 145 -8.50 6.03 -11.55
N ASN A 146 -7.67 6.25 -10.52
CA ASN A 146 -6.88 5.20 -9.88
C ASN A 146 -7.77 4.02 -9.39
N PHE A 147 -8.90 4.31 -8.75
CA PHE A 147 -9.81 3.25 -8.28
C PHE A 147 -10.57 2.57 -9.41
N GLU A 148 -10.96 3.30 -10.46
CA GLU A 148 -11.54 2.71 -11.67
C GLU A 148 -10.57 1.74 -12.33
N ARG A 149 -9.28 2.12 -12.44
CA ARG A 149 -8.22 1.26 -12.99
C ARG A 149 -7.98 0.03 -12.12
N LEU A 150 -7.99 0.15 -10.79
CA LEU A 150 -7.92 -1.00 -9.88
C LEU A 150 -9.09 -1.97 -10.10
N MET A 151 -10.31 -1.46 -10.35
CA MET A 151 -11.46 -2.30 -10.69
C MET A 151 -11.30 -2.98 -12.06
N GLN A 152 -10.73 -2.31 -13.05
CA GLN A 152 -10.39 -2.94 -14.34
C GLN A 152 -9.36 -4.06 -14.17
N ILE A 153 -8.31 -3.84 -13.36
CA ILE A 153 -7.30 -4.87 -13.06
C ILE A 153 -7.96 -6.11 -12.45
N LYS A 154 -8.85 -5.92 -11.46
CA LYS A 154 -9.60 -7.01 -10.81
C LYS A 154 -10.45 -7.83 -11.79
N ASN A 155 -11.01 -7.20 -12.82
CA ASN A 155 -11.93 -7.83 -13.77
C ASN A 155 -11.24 -8.41 -15.01
N SER A 156 -9.90 -8.35 -15.09
CA SER A 156 -9.09 -8.77 -16.24
C SER A 156 -8.25 -10.01 -15.94
#